data_AF-A0A8C5DIF8-F1
#
_entry.id   AF-A0A8C5DIF8-F1
#
_cell.length_a   1.000
_cell.length_b   1.000
_cell.length_c   1.000
_cell.angle_alpha   90.00
_cell.angle_beta   90.00
_cell.angle_gamma   90.00
#
_symmetry.space_group_name_H-M   'P 1'
#
loop_
_entity.id
_entity.type
_entity.pdbx_description
1 polymer ?
#
loop_
_entity_poly.entity_id
_entity_poly.type
_entity_poly.pdbx_seq_one_letter_code
_entity_poly.pdbx_strand_id
1 'polypeptide(L)'
;MFFVLLMIIFLYIAALQCQSCADPSDPLCSIQTSVTCPSGSMCATIYTQANGLPPLTVFRGCAQSSQCPATGSFTFSANVGIIQVTQTAECCNSDNCNSGPASGKWSNSNYRCDDYQ
;
A
#
# COMPACT_ATOMS: atom_id res chain seq x y z
N MET A 1 -39.91 24.19 1.61
CA MET A 1 -39.04 23.42 2.53
C MET A 1 -38.83 21.99 2.01
N PHE A 2 -38.36 21.84 0.76
CA PHE A 2 -38.11 20.53 0.11
C PHE A 2 -36.81 20.60 -0.71
N PHE A 3 -36.52 21.77 -1.30
CA PHE A 3 -35.24 22.10 -1.93
C PHE A 3 -34.02 22.07 -0.98
N VAL A 4 -34.22 22.21 0.33
CA VAL A 4 -33.12 22.15 1.31
C VAL A 4 -32.65 20.71 1.51
N LEU A 5 -33.54 19.70 1.43
CA LEU A 5 -33.15 18.29 1.58
C LEU A 5 -32.33 17.78 0.39
N LEU A 6 -32.62 18.26 -0.83
CA LEU A 6 -31.94 17.85 -2.07
C LEU A 6 -30.49 18.35 -2.17
N MET A 7 -30.12 19.42 -1.46
CA MET A 7 -28.73 19.90 -1.40
C MET A 7 -27.85 19.17 -0.38
N ILE A 8 -28.43 18.40 0.53
CA ILE A 8 -27.69 17.68 1.59
C ILE A 8 -27.18 16.32 1.09
N ILE A 9 -27.73 15.80 -0.02
CA ILE A 9 -27.47 14.42 -0.49
C ILE A 9 -26.25 14.33 -1.44
N PHE A 10 -25.68 15.46 -1.89
CA PHE A 10 -24.73 15.49 -3.02
C PHE A 10 -23.22 15.50 -2.68
N LEU A 11 -22.82 15.12 -1.47
CA LEU A 11 -21.40 14.95 -1.12
C LEU A 11 -21.11 13.52 -0.65
N TYR A 12 -21.49 12.51 -1.45
CA TYR A 12 -20.88 11.20 -1.32
C TYR A 12 -19.52 11.23 -2.01
N ILE A 13 -18.51 11.68 -1.28
CA ILE A 13 -17.13 11.37 -1.66
C ILE A 13 -17.02 9.87 -1.44
N ALA A 14 -17.04 9.08 -2.50
CA ALA A 14 -16.81 7.64 -2.39
C ALA A 14 -15.48 7.46 -1.65
N ALA A 15 -15.56 6.88 -0.45
CA ALA A 15 -14.40 6.70 0.40
C ALA A 15 -13.69 5.43 -0.05
N LEU A 16 -12.42 5.57 -0.45
CA LEU A 16 -11.59 4.48 -0.93
C LEU A 16 -11.43 3.40 0.16
N GLN A 17 -11.70 2.15 -0.17
CA GLN A 17 -11.43 1.01 0.70
C GLN A 17 -10.09 0.36 0.35
N CYS A 18 -9.28 -0.01 1.34
CA CYS A 18 -8.00 -0.67 1.13
C CYS A 18 -7.82 -1.83 2.10
N GLN A 19 -6.97 -2.79 1.74
CA GLN A 19 -6.49 -3.80 2.67
C GLN A 19 -5.44 -3.20 3.61
N SER A 20 -5.44 -3.62 4.87
CA SER A 20 -4.56 -3.15 5.92
C SER A 20 -4.01 -4.30 6.76
N CYS A 21 -2.72 -4.21 7.06
CA CYS A 21 -1.98 -5.13 7.92
C CYS A 21 -0.67 -4.45 8.35
N ALA A 22 -0.31 -4.62 9.63
CA ALA A 22 0.95 -4.13 10.19
C ALA A 22 1.39 -4.97 11.41
N ASP A 23 0.90 -6.21 11.52
CA ASP A 23 1.19 -7.07 12.66
C ASP A 23 2.63 -7.59 12.55
N PRO A 24 3.52 -7.29 13.52
CA PRO A 24 4.89 -7.79 13.49
C PRO A 24 4.98 -9.32 13.62
N SER A 25 3.91 -9.99 14.07
CA SER A 25 3.78 -11.45 14.14
C SER A 25 3.36 -12.07 12.80
N ASP A 26 2.89 -11.27 11.84
CA ASP A 26 2.51 -11.68 10.48
C ASP A 26 3.30 -10.84 9.44
N PRO A 27 4.62 -11.06 9.32
CA PRO A 27 5.49 -10.24 8.48
C PRO A 27 5.13 -10.29 7.00
N LEU A 28 4.38 -11.31 6.54
CA LEU A 28 3.97 -11.44 5.15
C LEU A 28 2.55 -10.91 4.88
N CYS A 29 1.89 -10.31 5.88
CA CYS A 29 0.54 -9.77 5.71
C CYS A 29 -0.44 -10.84 5.16
N SER A 30 -0.39 -12.02 5.77
CA SER A 30 -1.25 -13.15 5.48
C SER A 30 -2.70 -12.87 5.90
N ILE A 31 -2.88 -12.10 6.98
CA ILE A 31 -4.18 -11.69 7.50
C ILE A 31 -4.38 -10.20 7.23
N GLN A 32 -5.42 -9.89 6.47
CA GLN A 32 -5.73 -8.53 6.02
C GLN A 32 -7.11 -8.11 6.51
N THR A 33 -7.26 -6.82 6.78
CA THR A 33 -8.54 -6.20 7.12
C THR A 33 -8.86 -5.06 6.17
N SER A 34 -10.12 -4.92 5.77
CA SER A 34 -10.54 -3.78 4.94
C SER A 34 -10.71 -2.54 5.81
N VAL A 35 -10.14 -1.43 5.39
CA VAL A 35 -10.22 -0.13 6.07
C VAL A 35 -10.68 0.95 5.09
N THR A 36 -11.42 1.94 5.61
CA THR A 36 -11.81 3.12 4.83
C THR A 36 -10.73 4.20 4.95
N CYS A 37 -10.22 4.67 3.81
CA CYS A 37 -9.17 5.67 3.77
C CYS A 37 -9.70 7.11 3.80
N PRO A 38 -8.94 8.05 4.39
CA PRO A 38 -9.24 9.48 4.30
C PRO A 38 -9.24 9.98 2.85
N SER A 39 -10.01 11.03 2.57
CA SER A 39 -10.02 11.69 1.27
C SER A 39 -8.61 12.12 0.83
N GLY A 40 -8.28 11.91 -0.45
CA GLY A 40 -6.96 12.23 -0.99
C GLY A 40 -5.87 11.17 -0.71
N SER A 41 -6.23 10.06 -0.06
CA SER A 41 -5.33 8.92 0.16
C SER A 41 -5.42 7.91 -0.98
N MET A 42 -4.42 7.04 -1.05
CA MET A 42 -4.34 5.89 -1.93
C MET A 42 -4.15 4.60 -1.13
N CYS A 43 -4.43 3.45 -1.71
CA CYS A 43 -3.99 2.18 -1.15
C CYS A 43 -2.51 2.00 -1.40
N ALA A 44 -1.79 1.48 -0.41
CA ALA A 44 -0.37 1.18 -0.51
C ALA A 44 -0.07 -0.26 -0.08
N THR A 45 0.97 -0.82 -0.70
CA THR A 45 1.68 -2.02 -0.26
C THR A 45 3.15 -1.69 -0.12
N ILE A 46 3.74 -1.92 1.04
CA ILE A 46 5.15 -1.62 1.32
C ILE A 46 5.87 -2.94 1.56
N TYR A 47 6.87 -3.21 0.75
CA TYR A 47 7.78 -4.34 0.87
C TYR A 47 9.09 -3.84 1.45
N THR A 48 9.52 -4.35 2.60
CA THR A 48 10.80 -3.97 3.23
C THR A 48 11.73 -5.17 3.30
N GLN A 49 12.94 -5.01 2.78
CA GLN A 49 14.03 -5.98 2.89
C GLN A 49 15.25 -5.27 3.48
N ALA A 50 15.89 -5.93 4.43
CA ALA A 50 17.18 -5.48 4.95
C ALA A 50 18.20 -6.60 4.79
N ASN A 51 19.43 -6.26 4.42
CA ASN A 51 20.52 -7.23 4.53
C ASN A 51 20.73 -7.55 6.02
N GLY A 52 20.97 -8.82 6.38
CA GLY A 52 21.30 -9.22 7.76
C GLY A 52 20.16 -9.20 8.80
N LEU A 53 18.91 -8.91 8.41
CA LEU A 53 17.71 -8.86 9.26
C LEU A 53 16.62 -9.82 8.70
N PRO A 54 15.50 -10.12 9.42
CA PRO A 54 14.52 -11.14 9.03
C PRO A 54 13.96 -10.97 7.61
N PRO A 55 13.37 -12.04 7.03
CA PRO A 55 12.89 -12.03 5.65
C PRO A 55 11.86 -10.92 5.41
N LEU A 56 11.70 -10.54 4.14
CA LEU A 56 10.72 -9.58 3.62
C LEU A 56 9.56 -9.29 4.59
N THR A 57 9.39 -8.04 4.97
CA THR A 57 8.19 -7.58 5.67
C THR A 57 7.26 -6.82 4.73
N VAL A 58 5.96 -7.07 4.86
CA VAL A 58 4.91 -6.48 4.03
C VAL A 58 3.94 -5.73 4.91
N PHE A 59 3.70 -4.47 4.55
CA PHE A 59 2.68 -3.62 5.15
C PHE A 59 1.67 -3.19 4.10
N ARG A 60 0.40 -3.13 4.47
CA ARG A 60 -0.67 -2.62 3.61
C ARG A 60 -1.47 -1.59 4.38
N GLY A 61 -2.02 -0.60 3.67
CA GLY A 61 -2.92 0.37 4.28
C GLY A 61 -3.15 1.57 3.39
N CYS A 62 -3.61 2.65 4.01
CA CYS A 62 -3.80 3.95 3.35
C CYS A 62 -2.49 4.75 3.37
N ALA A 63 -2.16 5.41 2.27
CA ALA A 63 -1.03 6.32 2.16
C ALA A 63 -1.47 7.69 1.67
N GLN A 64 -0.89 8.73 2.26
CA GLN A 64 -1.10 10.12 1.84
C GLN A 64 -0.32 10.43 0.56
N SER A 65 -0.66 11.51 -0.12
CA SER A 65 -0.01 11.93 -1.37
C SER A 65 1.49 12.22 -1.20
N SER A 66 1.96 12.52 0.03
CA SER A 66 3.39 12.67 0.33
C SER A 66 4.17 11.36 0.31
N GLN A 67 3.49 10.22 0.53
CA GLN A 67 4.06 8.87 0.53
C GLN A 67 3.81 8.15 -0.80
N CYS A 68 2.63 8.40 -1.39
CA CYS A 68 2.22 7.93 -2.71
C CYS A 68 1.87 9.13 -3.59
N PRO A 69 2.86 9.78 -4.22
CA PRO A 69 2.62 10.97 -5.06
C PRO A 69 1.90 10.65 -6.37
N ALA A 70 1.99 9.41 -6.83
CA ALA A 70 1.28 8.90 -8.01
C ALA A 70 1.02 7.40 -7.86
N THR A 71 0.19 6.83 -8.74
CA THR A 71 0.02 5.37 -8.84
C THR A 71 1.27 4.72 -9.43
N GLY A 72 1.59 3.52 -8.97
CA GLY A 72 2.75 2.74 -9.44
C GLY A 72 3.70 2.34 -8.32
N SER A 73 4.89 1.90 -8.70
CA SER A 73 5.91 1.39 -7.78
C SER A 73 7.05 2.39 -7.57
N PHE A 74 7.44 2.57 -6.32
CA PHE A 74 8.53 3.45 -5.90
C PHE A 74 9.47 2.67 -5.00
N THR A 75 10.75 2.62 -5.34
CA THR A 75 11.77 1.94 -4.53
C THR A 75 12.70 2.95 -3.91
N PHE A 76 12.93 2.80 -2.61
CA PHE A 76 13.83 3.60 -1.80
C PHE A 76 14.83 2.66 -1.14
N SER A 77 16.10 3.04 -1.16
CA SER A 77 17.14 2.29 -0.44
C SER A 77 17.94 3.24 0.43
N ALA A 78 18.25 2.79 1.64
CA ALA A 78 19.06 3.53 2.60
C ALA A 78 20.07 2.59 3.27
N ASN A 79 21.23 3.14 3.62
CA ASN A 79 22.27 2.41 4.33
C ASN A 79 22.36 2.93 5.77
N VAL A 80 22.30 2.02 6.75
CA VAL A 80 22.47 2.30 8.17
C VAL A 80 23.63 1.46 8.68
N GLY A 81 24.83 2.04 8.69
CA GLY A 81 26.07 1.29 8.97
C GLY A 81 26.35 0.25 7.89
N ILE A 82 26.40 -1.02 8.27
CA ILE A 82 26.59 -2.17 7.35
C ILE A 82 25.27 -2.72 6.78
N ILE A 83 24.13 -2.27 7.31
CA ILE A 83 22.81 -2.75 6.93
C ILE A 83 22.29 -1.90 5.77
N GLN A 84 21.98 -2.54 4.65
CA GLN A 84 21.24 -1.93 3.56
C GLN A 84 19.75 -2.28 3.70
N VAL A 85 18.89 -1.27 3.73
CA VAL A 85 17.43 -1.43 3.75
C VAL A 85 16.87 -0.95 2.42
N THR A 86 16.07 -1.78 1.78
CA THR A 86 15.32 -1.47 0.56
C THR A 86 13.84 -1.58 0.85
N GLN A 87 13.11 -0.51 0.53
CA GLN A 87 11.66 -0.43 0.63
C GLN A 87 11.06 -0.18 -0.74
N THR A 88 10.10 -0.99 -1.14
CA THR A 88 9.30 -0.76 -2.34
C THR A 88 7.86 -0.49 -1.94
N ALA A 89 7.35 0.69 -2.27
CA ALA A 89 5.96 1.06 -2.11
C ALA A 89 5.24 0.87 -3.46
N GLU A 90 4.12 0.18 -3.47
CA GLU A 90 3.20 0.09 -4.60
C GLU A 90 1.89 0.79 -4.24
N CYS A 91 1.54 1.82 -5.01
CA CYS A 91 0.42 2.70 -4.74
C CYS A 91 -0.66 2.57 -5.83
N CYS A 92 -1.93 2.48 -5.42
CA CYS A 92 -3.07 2.36 -6.34
C CYS A 92 -4.32 3.07 -5.78
N ASN A 93 -5.28 3.42 -6.63
CA ASN A 93 -6.38 4.35 -6.31
C ASN A 93 -7.80 3.78 -6.52
N SER A 94 -7.95 2.47 -6.58
CA SER A 94 -9.27 1.80 -6.64
C SER A 94 -9.50 0.93 -5.40
N ASP A 95 -10.76 0.61 -5.10
CA ASP A 95 -11.09 -0.16 -3.90
C ASP A 95 -10.38 -1.52 -3.89
N ASN A 96 -9.74 -1.82 -2.75
CA ASN A 96 -9.02 -3.06 -2.46
C ASN A 96 -7.97 -3.44 -3.53
N CYS A 97 -7.43 -2.47 -4.27
CA CYS A 97 -6.42 -2.70 -5.32
C CYS A 97 -5.09 -3.23 -4.76
N ASN A 98 -4.83 -2.99 -3.47
CA ASN A 98 -3.70 -3.55 -2.74
C ASN A 98 -4.03 -4.91 -2.11
N SER A 99 -4.96 -5.69 -2.67
CA SER A 99 -5.23 -7.07 -2.26
C SER A 99 -4.32 -8.05 -3.02
N GLY A 100 -4.10 -9.24 -2.47
CA GLY A 100 -3.34 -10.32 -3.10
C GLY A 100 -2.19 -10.86 -2.25
N PRO A 101 -1.59 -11.99 -2.66
CA PRO A 101 -0.51 -12.64 -1.93
C PRO A 101 0.76 -11.78 -1.98
N ALA A 102 1.41 -11.58 -0.83
CA ALA A 102 2.70 -10.90 -0.73
C ALA A 102 3.79 -11.51 -1.64
N SER A 103 3.71 -12.82 -1.87
CA SER A 103 4.66 -13.62 -2.65
C SER A 103 4.57 -13.46 -4.16
N GLY A 104 3.47 -12.92 -4.69
CA GLY A 104 3.26 -12.81 -6.15
C GLY A 104 4.09 -11.72 -6.85
N LYS A 105 4.68 -10.78 -6.09
CA LYS A 105 5.41 -9.63 -6.64
C LYS A 105 6.87 -9.54 -6.21
N TRP A 106 7.38 -10.55 -5.50
CA TRP A 106 8.69 -10.49 -4.84
C TRP A 106 9.63 -11.63 -5.26
N SER A 107 9.67 -11.92 -6.55
CA SER A 107 10.67 -12.83 -7.11
C SER A 107 12.01 -12.10 -7.29
N ASN A 108 12.88 -12.17 -6.25
CA ASN A 108 14.34 -12.05 -6.30
C ASN A 108 14.92 -10.72 -6.87
N SER A 109 15.78 -10.07 -6.08
CA SER A 109 16.49 -8.78 -6.31
C SER A 109 17.36 -8.64 -7.58
N ASN A 110 16.97 -9.18 -8.73
CA ASN A 110 17.64 -8.91 -10.01
C ASN A 110 16.71 -8.67 -11.21
N TYR A 111 15.40 -8.56 -11.04
CA TYR A 111 14.49 -8.44 -12.17
C TYR A 111 13.53 -7.28 -11.98
N ARG A 112 13.47 -6.46 -13.04
CA ARG A 112 12.56 -5.33 -13.23
C ARG A 112 11.12 -5.83 -13.06
N CYS A 113 10.20 -4.91 -12.77
CA CYS A 113 8.77 -5.18 -12.82
C CYS A 113 8.41 -5.72 -14.21
N ASP A 114 8.29 -7.04 -14.36
CA ASP A 114 7.72 -7.63 -15.56
C ASP A 114 6.19 -7.58 -15.42
N ASP A 115 5.62 -6.79 -16.32
CA ASP A 115 4.20 -6.70 -16.65
C ASP A 115 3.62 -8.11 -16.85
N TYR A 116 2.54 -8.45 -16.14
CA TYR A 116 1.77 -9.65 -16.44
C TYR A 116 0.42 -9.21 -17.02
N GLN A 117 0.30 -9.38 -18.34
CA GLN A 117 -0.94 -9.29 -19.10
C GLN A 117 -1.96 -10.37 -18.69
#